data_AF-A0A504JTZ7-F1
#
_entry.id   AF-A0A504JTZ7-F1
#
_cell.length_a   1.000
_cell.length_b   1.000
_cell.length_c   1.000
_cell.angle_alpha   90.00
_cell.angle_beta   90.00
_cell.angle_gamma   90.00
#
_symmetry.space_group_name_H-M   'P 1'
#
loop_
_entity.id
_entity.type
_entity.pdbx_description
1 polymer ?
#
loop_
_entity_poly.entity_id
_entity_poly.type
_entity_poly.pdbx_seq_one_letter_code
_entity_poly.pdbx_strand_id
1 'polypeptide(L)'
;MPISVRLELLTDPETQLADRSTALAMLREHLEQNGKDTLNGEDAILAWRVAAEVVDQLSMRDLIGDLSMAFTALALAHRRPDEPIEPKRRAVRDAINALEAATDKPSLH
;
A
#
# COMPACT_ATOMS: atom_id res chain seq x y z
N MET A 1 30.17 -19.65 2.98
CA MET A 1 28.84 -20.19 2.65
C MET A 1 28.02 -19.03 2.10
N PRO A 2 27.59 -19.04 0.82
CA PRO A 2 26.81 -17.92 0.30
C PRO A 2 25.46 -17.92 1.02
N ILE A 3 25.07 -16.73 1.48
CA ILE A 3 23.81 -16.49 2.18
C ILE A 3 22.71 -17.08 1.32
N SER A 4 22.01 -18.02 1.94
CA SER A 4 20.84 -18.65 1.40
C SER A 4 19.89 -17.55 0.92
N VAL A 5 19.88 -17.30 -0.38
CA VAL A 5 18.68 -16.86 -1.12
C VAL A 5 17.70 -18.04 -1.05
N ARG A 6 17.35 -18.44 0.17
CA ARG A 6 16.13 -19.18 0.43
C ARG A 6 15.07 -18.13 0.23
N LEU A 7 14.68 -18.00 -1.03
CA LEU A 7 13.29 -17.96 -1.48
C LEU A 7 12.34 -18.07 -0.27
N GLU A 8 12.17 -16.97 0.47
CA GLU A 8 10.89 -16.67 1.07
C GLU A 8 9.96 -16.59 -0.13
N LEU A 9 9.02 -17.52 -0.20
CA LEU A 9 8.20 -17.74 -1.37
C LEU A 9 7.66 -16.40 -1.89
N LEU A 10 7.93 -16.14 -3.17
CA LEU A 10 7.28 -15.13 -3.98
C LEU A 10 5.77 -15.35 -3.86
N THR A 11 5.13 -14.73 -2.87
CA THR A 11 3.69 -14.91 -2.63
C THR A 11 2.90 -14.22 -3.74
N ASP A 12 3.49 -13.13 -4.27
CA ASP A 12 3.11 -12.47 -5.51
C ASP A 12 4.35 -11.81 -6.16
N PRO A 13 4.96 -12.42 -7.19
CA PRO A 13 6.13 -11.88 -7.86
C PRO A 13 5.84 -10.62 -8.68
N GLU A 14 4.62 -10.44 -9.17
CA GLU A 14 4.26 -9.26 -9.99
C GLU A 14 4.26 -8.01 -9.10
N THR A 15 3.61 -8.10 -7.93
CA THR A 15 3.62 -7.04 -6.91
C THR A 15 5.03 -6.72 -6.41
N GLN A 16 5.90 -7.73 -6.25
CA GLN A 16 7.26 -7.52 -5.74
C GLN A 16 8.22 -6.88 -6.76
N LEU A 17 7.96 -7.09 -8.05
CA LEU A 17 8.74 -6.56 -9.17
C LEU A 17 8.18 -5.24 -9.73
N ALA A 18 7.01 -4.80 -9.29
CA ALA A 18 6.39 -3.55 -9.73
C ALA A 18 7.30 -2.34 -9.45
N ASP A 19 7.44 -1.46 -10.45
CA ASP A 19 8.02 -0.13 -10.26
C ASP A 19 7.08 0.78 -9.45
N ARG A 20 7.57 1.94 -9.01
CA ARG A 20 6.79 2.90 -8.19
C ARG A 20 5.44 3.25 -8.82
N SER A 21 5.41 3.58 -10.11
CA SER A 21 4.19 4.00 -10.80
C SER A 21 3.17 2.86 -10.92
N THR A 22 3.66 1.66 -11.22
CA THR A 22 2.85 0.45 -11.30
C THR A 22 2.28 0.09 -9.94
N ALA A 23 3.10 0.13 -8.89
CA ALA A 23 2.66 -0.15 -7.52
C ALA A 23 1.59 0.83 -7.05
N LEU A 24 1.74 2.12 -7.38
CA LEU A 24 0.74 3.14 -7.06
C LEU A 24 -0.57 2.94 -7.84
N ALA A 25 -0.49 2.53 -9.10
CA ALA A 25 -1.68 2.20 -9.90
C ALA A 25 -2.44 0.99 -9.31
N MET A 26 -1.72 -0.06 -8.89
CA MET A 26 -2.30 -1.23 -8.24
C MET A 26 -2.99 -0.88 -6.92
N LEU A 27 -2.39 -0.02 -6.07
CA LEU A 27 -3.05 0.46 -4.85
C LEU A 27 -4.38 1.18 -5.14
N ARG A 28 -4.43 1.99 -6.21
CA ARG A 28 -5.66 2.67 -6.63
C ARG A 28 -6.69 1.66 -7.15
N GLU A 29 -6.27 0.63 -7.87
CA GLU A 29 -7.15 -0.44 -8.31
C GLU A 29 -7.74 -1.22 -7.12
N HIS A 30 -6.91 -1.59 -6.14
CA HIS A 30 -7.38 -2.26 -4.91
C HIS A 30 -8.43 -1.42 -4.18
N LEU A 31 -8.24 -0.10 -4.13
CA LEU A 31 -9.24 0.82 -3.58
C LEU A 31 -10.56 0.80 -4.36
N GLU A 32 -10.53 0.80 -5.69
CA GLU A 32 -11.75 0.74 -6.52
C GLU A 32 -12.47 -0.62 -6.37
N GLN A 33 -11.73 -1.69 -6.08
CA GLN A 33 -12.26 -2.99 -5.66
C GLN A 33 -12.74 -3.01 -4.19
N ASN A 34 -12.72 -1.85 -3.53
CA ASN A 34 -13.07 -1.63 -2.13
C ASN A 34 -12.23 -2.43 -1.11
N GLY A 35 -10.95 -2.65 -1.39
CA GLY A 35 -10.08 -3.43 -0.50
C GLY A 35 -10.58 -4.86 -0.28
N LYS A 36 -11.41 -5.36 -1.19
CA LYS A 36 -11.90 -6.74 -1.13
C LYS A 36 -10.69 -7.66 -1.34
N ASP A 37 -10.54 -8.64 -0.47
CA ASP A 37 -9.45 -9.61 -0.47
C ASP A 37 -8.05 -9.07 -0.10
N THR A 38 -7.92 -7.80 0.33
CA THR A 38 -6.60 -7.20 0.63
C THR A 38 -6.02 -7.53 2.03
N LEU A 39 -6.64 -8.46 2.76
CA LEU A 39 -6.09 -8.97 4.02
C LEU A 39 -4.90 -9.93 3.82
N ASN A 40 -4.46 -10.12 2.57
CA ASN A 40 -3.26 -10.86 2.19
C ASN A 40 -1.96 -10.07 2.38
N GLY A 41 -2.04 -8.76 2.66
CA GLY A 41 -0.89 -7.89 2.88
C GLY A 41 -0.24 -7.33 1.61
N GLU A 42 -0.84 -7.53 0.44
CA GLU A 42 -0.34 -7.00 -0.84
C GLU A 42 -0.27 -5.48 -0.82
N ASP A 43 -1.25 -4.79 -0.23
CA ASP A 43 -1.24 -3.32 -0.10
C ASP A 43 0.00 -2.81 0.61
N ALA A 44 0.45 -3.51 1.65
CA ALA A 44 1.66 -3.14 2.39
C ALA A 44 2.90 -3.30 1.51
N ILE A 45 3.01 -4.39 0.74
CA ILE A 45 4.13 -4.63 -0.18
C ILE A 45 4.18 -3.56 -1.26
N LEU A 46 3.04 -3.23 -1.87
CA LEU A 46 2.92 -2.17 -2.85
C LEU A 46 3.30 -0.81 -2.25
N ALA A 47 2.87 -0.52 -1.02
CA ALA A 47 3.22 0.70 -0.31
C ALA A 47 4.74 0.83 -0.07
N TRP A 48 5.39 -0.27 0.33
CA TRP A 48 6.84 -0.35 0.44
C TRP A 48 7.53 -0.06 -0.89
N ARG A 49 6.95 -0.48 -2.02
CA ARG A 49 7.48 -0.15 -3.36
C ARG A 49 7.31 1.31 -3.73
N VAL A 50 6.16 1.90 -3.46
CA VAL A 50 5.95 3.33 -3.70
C VAL A 50 6.94 4.16 -2.87
N ALA A 51 7.20 3.75 -1.63
CA ALA A 51 8.06 4.45 -0.69
C ALA A 51 9.57 4.17 -0.83
N ALA A 52 10.01 3.37 -1.80
CA ALA A 52 11.38 2.89 -1.87
C ALA A 52 12.45 4.00 -1.93
N GLU A 53 12.10 5.19 -2.43
CA GLU A 53 13.00 6.36 -2.51
C GLU A 53 12.82 7.37 -1.36
N VAL A 54 11.96 7.10 -0.36
CA VAL A 54 11.80 7.99 0.80
C VAL A 54 13.03 7.90 1.70
N VAL A 55 13.69 9.04 1.92
CA VAL A 55 14.93 9.12 2.71
C VAL A 55 14.66 8.93 4.20
N ASP A 56 13.58 9.50 4.72
CA ASP A 56 13.21 9.36 6.13
C ASP A 56 12.47 8.04 6.38
N GLN A 57 13.20 7.08 6.95
CA GLN A 57 12.66 5.74 7.22
C GLN A 57 11.56 5.70 8.28
N LEU A 58 11.53 6.67 9.21
CA LEU A 58 10.49 6.71 10.23
C LEU A 58 9.16 7.16 9.60
N SER A 59 9.17 8.31 8.91
CA SER A 59 8.00 8.79 8.18
C SER A 59 7.51 7.79 7.13
N MET A 60 8.42 7.09 6.45
CA MET A 60 8.06 6.00 5.54
C MET A 60 7.26 4.89 6.23
N ARG A 61 7.72 4.42 7.40
CA ARG A 61 7.04 3.35 8.14
C ARG A 61 5.66 3.79 8.62
N ASP A 62 5.53 5.03 9.07
CA ASP A 62 4.26 5.58 9.53
C ASP A 62 3.26 5.67 8.36
N LEU A 63 3.68 6.16 7.19
CA LEU A 63 2.84 6.22 5.99
C LEU A 63 2.35 4.84 5.54
N ILE A 64 3.25 3.84 5.55
CA ILE A 64 2.88 2.46 5.21
C ILE A 64 1.94 1.86 6.24
N GLY A 65 2.15 2.15 7.53
CA GLY A 65 1.28 1.72 8.62
C GLY A 65 -0.13 2.30 8.49
N ASP A 66 -0.23 3.60 8.26
CA ASP A 66 -1.50 4.31 8.08
C ASP A 66 -2.29 3.76 6.89
N LEU A 67 -1.63 3.56 5.75
CA LEU A 67 -2.25 2.97 4.56
C LEU A 67 -2.74 1.53 4.84
N SER A 68 -1.92 0.70 5.48
CA SER A 68 -2.27 -0.69 5.81
C SER A 68 -3.47 -0.76 6.75
N MET A 69 -3.53 0.14 7.73
CA MET A 69 -4.66 0.27 8.66
C MET A 69 -5.94 0.72 7.94
N ALA A 70 -5.84 1.68 7.02
CA ALA A 70 -6.99 2.16 6.25
C ALA A 70 -7.58 1.05 5.36
N PHE A 71 -6.73 0.30 4.65
CA PHE A 71 -7.16 -0.84 3.84
C PHE A 71 -7.78 -1.95 4.69
N THR A 72 -7.19 -2.26 5.85
CA THR A 72 -7.76 -3.23 6.80
C THR A 72 -9.14 -2.79 7.26
N ALA A 73 -9.33 -1.52 7.61
CA ALA A 73 -10.63 -0.99 8.03
C ALA A 73 -11.68 -1.08 6.91
N LEU A 74 -11.28 -0.77 5.67
CA LEU A 74 -12.15 -0.90 4.50
C LEU A 74 -12.54 -2.37 4.24
N ALA A 75 -11.58 -3.29 4.25
CA ALA A 75 -11.81 -4.72 4.07
C ALA A 75 -12.74 -5.30 5.16
N LEU A 76 -12.58 -4.86 6.41
CA LEU A 76 -13.42 -5.31 7.52
C LEU A 76 -14.86 -4.76 7.44
N ALA A 77 -15.07 -3.56 6.90
CA ALA A 77 -16.41 -2.99 6.72
C ALA A 77 -17.28 -3.89 5.81
N HIS A 78 -16.69 -4.60 4.85
CA HIS A 78 -17.43 -5.56 4.01
C HIS A 78 -18.01 -6.76 4.76
N ARG A 79 -17.53 -7.03 6.00
CA ARG A 79 -18.07 -8.09 6.85
C ARG A 79 -19.30 -7.66 7.64
N ARG A 80 -19.67 -6.38 7.60
CA ARG A 80 -20.77 -5.77 8.37
C ARG A 80 -21.66 -4.91 7.47
N PRO A 81 -22.86 -5.39 7.09
CA PRO A 81 -23.74 -4.68 6.15
C PRO A 81 -24.22 -3.30 6.64
N ASP A 82 -24.23 -3.08 7.95
CA ASP A 82 -24.63 -1.85 8.63
C ASP A 82 -23.51 -0.80 8.69
N GLU A 83 -22.27 -1.20 8.40
CA GLU A 83 -21.12 -0.34 8.53
C GLU A 83 -20.95 0.56 7.27
N PRO A 84 -20.87 1.90 7.40
CA PRO A 84 -20.76 2.78 6.24
C PRO A 84 -19.39 2.62 5.56
N ILE A 85 -19.37 2.32 4.27
CA ILE A 85 -18.14 2.06 3.49
C ILE A 85 -17.45 3.35 3.03
N GLU A 86 -18.22 4.37 2.62
CA GLU A 86 -17.68 5.58 1.99
C GLU A 86 -16.61 6.31 2.82
N PRO A 87 -16.76 6.48 4.15
CA PRO A 87 -15.72 7.10 4.96
C PRO A 87 -14.39 6.31 4.94
N LYS A 88 -14.44 4.98 4.86
CA LYS A 88 -13.23 4.13 4.80
C LYS A 88 -12.59 4.20 3.44
N ARG A 89 -13.38 4.23 2.36
CA ARG A 89 -12.86 4.45 1.00
C ARG A 89 -12.11 5.78 0.90
N ARG A 90 -12.66 6.83 1.51
CA ARG A 90 -11.99 8.13 1.60
C ARG A 90 -10.68 8.05 2.38
N ALA A 91 -10.67 7.41 3.54
CA ALA A 91 -9.46 7.24 4.35
C ALA A 91 -8.34 6.52 3.58
N VAL A 92 -8.66 5.47 2.83
CA VAL A 92 -7.68 4.80 1.96
C VAL A 92 -7.18 5.74 0.86
N ARG A 93 -8.08 6.48 0.20
CA ARG A 93 -7.70 7.45 -0.83
C ARG A 93 -6.75 8.52 -0.29
N ASP A 94 -7.03 9.04 0.90
CA ASP A 94 -6.22 10.07 1.55
C ASP A 94 -4.83 9.51 1.91
N ALA A 95 -4.75 8.28 2.41
CA ALA A 95 -3.49 7.61 2.69
C ALA A 95 -2.65 7.35 1.42
N ILE A 96 -3.28 6.91 0.32
CA ILE A 96 -2.60 6.75 -0.99
C ILE A 96 -2.03 8.10 -1.47
N ASN A 97 -2.82 9.17 -1.38
CA ASN A 97 -2.39 10.51 -1.78
C ASN A 97 -1.22 11.02 -0.92
N ALA A 98 -1.26 10.77 0.41
CA ALA A 98 -0.17 11.13 1.30
C ALA A 98 1.12 10.38 0.97
N LEU A 99 1.02 9.08 0.66
CA LEU A 99 2.14 8.25 0.25
C LEU A 99 2.73 8.72 -1.10
N GLU A 100 1.89 9.04 -2.08
CA GLU A 100 2.32 9.60 -3.37
C GLU A 100 3.04 10.95 -3.18
N ALA A 101 2.44 11.87 -2.41
CA ALA A 101 3.00 13.19 -2.17
C ALA A 101 4.36 13.14 -1.43
N ALA A 102 4.53 12.22 -0.49
CA ALA A 102 5.78 12.02 0.23
C ALA A 102 6.90 11.44 -0.65
N THR A 103 6.54 10.82 -1.78
CA THR A 103 7.47 10.11 -2.68
C THR A 103 7.71 10.87 -3.98
N ASP A 104 6.90 11.87 -4.29
CA ASP A 104 7.19 12.82 -5.34
C ASP A 104 8.37 13.69 -4.89
N LYS A 105 9.52 13.54 -5.58
CA LYS A 105 10.70 14.37 -5.33
C LYS A 105 10.29 15.85 -5.38
N PRO A 106 10.78 16.71 -4.47
CA PRO A 106 10.77 18.13 -4.75
C PRO A 106 11.59 18.31 -6.03
N SER A 107 10.95 18.79 -7.09
CA SER A 107 11.62 19.28 -8.27
C SER A 107 12.58 20.38 -7.83
N LEU A 108 13.85 20.02 -7.61
CA LEU A 108 14.95 20.95 -7.45
C LEU A 108 15.10 21.68 -8.79
N HIS A 109 14.58 22.90 -8.83
CA HIS A 109 14.95 23.91 -9.82
C HIS A 109 16.26 24.59 -9.42
#